data_AF-A0AAN9D558-F1
#
_entry.id   AF-A0AAN9D558-F1
#
_cell.length_a   1.000
_cell.length_b   1.000
_cell.length_c   1.000
_cell.angle_alpha   90.00
_cell.angle_beta   90.00
_cell.angle_gamma   90.00
#
_symmetry.space_group_name_H-M   'P 1'
#
loop_
_entity.id
_entity.type
_entity.pdbx_description
1 polymer ?
#
loop_
_entity_poly.entity_id
_entity_poly.type
_entity_poly.pdbx_seq_one_letter_code
_entity_poly.pdbx_strand_id
1 'polypeptide(L)'
;MTGRQWIASEAWATSPVFRKPRFLSFLGGTLGIAIRRGEIGGLHDFLLRVRPNNDQRNNIVRIFWENLFGCSFETGGKVTEGEQVKKVCTGQEDLCTTNSPYTDVSGLRASYNVYKAVYALAHALHDLMQCEKGRGPLIGNSCADKTNLKPWQLVHYLQKVNFTTGFGDHV
;
A
#
# COMPACT_ATOMS: atom_id res chain seq x y z
N MET A 1 24.60 -21.66 13.11
CA MET A 1 25.47 -21.14 12.03
C MET A 1 25.64 -19.64 12.24
N THR A 2 26.73 -19.21 12.88
CA THR A 2 27.08 -17.80 13.07
C THR A 2 28.29 -17.46 12.18
N GLY A 3 28.62 -16.18 11.99
CA GLY A 3 29.83 -15.76 11.27
C GLY A 3 29.72 -15.67 9.74
N ARG A 4 28.51 -15.59 9.18
CA ARG A 4 28.27 -15.32 7.75
C ARG A 4 27.87 -13.86 7.54
N GLN A 5 28.39 -13.24 6.49
CA GLN A 5 27.89 -11.94 6.02
C GLN A 5 26.77 -12.18 5.01
N TRP A 6 25.59 -11.66 5.32
CA TRP A 6 24.45 -11.73 4.41
C TRP A 6 24.36 -10.46 3.56
N ILE A 7 24.02 -10.66 2.30
CA ILE A 7 23.66 -9.59 1.36
C ILE A 7 22.22 -9.86 0.92
N ALA A 8 21.29 -9.00 1.33
CA ALA A 8 19.87 -9.13 1.09
C ALA A 8 19.44 -8.36 -0.17
N SER A 9 18.58 -9.00 -0.97
CA SER A 9 17.85 -8.32 -2.02
C SER A 9 16.77 -7.41 -1.41
N GLU A 10 16.33 -6.44 -2.20
CA GLU A 10 15.32 -5.45 -1.79
C GLU A 10 14.06 -6.10 -1.19
N ALA A 11 13.62 -7.21 -1.78
CA ALA A 11 12.40 -7.93 -1.40
C ALA A 11 12.36 -8.37 0.08
N TRP A 12 13.52 -8.60 0.73
CA TRP A 12 13.55 -9.08 2.11
C TRP A 12 14.45 -8.28 3.06
N ALA A 13 15.29 -7.39 2.54
CA ALA A 13 16.19 -6.55 3.34
C ALA A 13 15.46 -5.76 4.45
N THR A 14 14.24 -5.30 4.19
CA THR A 14 13.43 -4.56 5.16
C THR A 14 12.24 -5.35 5.73
N SER A 15 12.12 -6.65 5.42
CA SER A 15 10.96 -7.44 5.83
C SER A 15 10.90 -7.62 7.36
N PRO A 16 9.74 -7.37 8.01
CA PRO A 16 9.58 -7.57 9.44
C PRO A 16 9.65 -9.05 9.85
N VAL A 17 9.46 -9.98 8.89
CA VAL A 17 9.55 -11.42 9.14
C VAL A 17 10.96 -11.83 9.58
N PHE A 18 11.99 -11.27 8.92
CA PHE A 18 13.39 -11.60 9.16
C PHE A 18 14.06 -10.73 10.24
N ARG A 19 13.39 -9.65 10.67
CA ARG A 19 13.86 -8.75 11.74
C ARG A 19 13.51 -9.22 13.16
N LYS A 20 12.96 -10.43 13.31
CA LYS A 20 12.53 -10.97 14.62
C LYS A 20 13.76 -11.35 15.48
N PRO A 21 13.69 -11.20 16.82
CA PRO A 21 14.81 -11.51 17.71
C PRO A 21 15.42 -12.90 17.52
N ARG A 22 14.58 -13.91 17.24
CA ARG A 22 15.01 -15.29 16.97
C ARG A 22 15.98 -15.44 15.79
N PHE A 23 15.97 -14.50 14.84
CA PHE A 23 16.82 -14.52 13.65
C PHE A 23 18.05 -13.64 13.79
N LEU A 24 18.13 -12.76 14.79
CA LEU A 24 19.24 -11.80 14.93
C LEU A 24 20.60 -12.48 15.13
N SER A 25 20.63 -13.64 15.78
CA SER A 25 21.87 -14.43 15.93
C SER A 25 22.42 -14.94 14.59
N PHE A 26 21.59 -15.02 13.55
CA PHE A 26 21.97 -15.54 12.23
C PHE A 26 22.04 -14.43 11.16
N LEU A 27 21.12 -13.47 11.21
CA LEU A 27 20.92 -12.41 10.21
C LEU A 27 21.36 -11.02 10.70
N GLY A 28 21.83 -10.91 11.94
CA GLY A 28 22.38 -9.67 12.47
C GLY A 28 23.52 -9.15 11.59
N GLY A 29 23.51 -7.86 11.28
CA GLY A 29 24.52 -7.24 10.40
C GLY A 29 24.32 -7.49 8.90
N THR A 30 23.16 -7.98 8.47
CA THR A 30 22.83 -8.10 7.04
C THR A 30 22.93 -6.74 6.34
N LEU A 31 23.60 -6.71 5.18
CA LEU A 31 23.63 -5.56 4.28
C LEU A 31 22.58 -5.78 3.20
N GLY A 32 21.81 -4.76 2.84
CA GLY A 32 20.77 -4.92 1.84
C GLY A 32 20.43 -3.64 1.09
N ILE A 33 19.83 -3.82 -0.07
CA ILE A 33 19.28 -2.71 -0.87
C ILE A 33 17.86 -2.45 -0.38
N ALA A 34 17.44 -1.19 -0.33
CA ALA A 34 16.06 -0.84 0.03
C ALA A 34 15.57 0.33 -0.83
N ILE A 35 14.30 0.29 -1.24
CA ILE A 35 13.63 1.43 -1.87
C ILE A 35 13.71 2.65 -0.93
N ARG A 36 13.99 3.85 -1.44
CA ARG A 36 14.03 5.07 -0.62
C ARG A 36 12.78 5.20 0.25
N ARG A 37 12.96 5.53 1.53
CA ARG A 37 11.84 5.84 2.43
C ARG A 37 11.16 7.12 1.95
N GLY A 38 9.83 7.14 1.98
CA GLY A 38 9.03 8.35 1.82
C GLY A 38 8.04 8.54 2.95
N GLU A 39 7.31 9.66 2.90
CA GLU A 39 6.30 10.03 3.88
C GLU A 39 5.00 10.43 3.18
N ILE A 40 3.87 10.06 3.79
CA ILE A 40 2.53 10.39 3.30
C ILE A 40 1.76 11.02 4.45
N GLY A 41 1.61 12.35 4.41
CA GLY A 41 0.86 13.10 5.42
C GLY A 41 -0.57 12.59 5.54
N GLY A 42 -1.05 12.39 6.78
CA GLY A 42 -2.41 11.92 7.07
C GLY A 42 -2.67 10.42 6.81
N LEU A 43 -1.69 9.65 6.31
CA LEU A 43 -1.90 8.23 6.04
C LEU A 43 -2.22 7.43 7.30
N HIS A 44 -1.52 7.69 8.41
CA HIS A 44 -1.78 7.02 9.68
C HIS A 44 -3.25 7.18 10.10
N ASP A 45 -3.75 8.41 10.11
CA ASP A 45 -5.12 8.72 10.52
C ASP A 45 -6.16 8.18 9.53
N PHE A 46 -5.80 8.04 8.25
CA PHE A 46 -6.62 7.38 7.25
C PHE A 46 -6.74 5.88 7.53
N LEU A 47 -5.62 5.20 7.81
CA LEU A 47 -5.60 3.76 8.10
C LEU A 47 -6.40 3.41 9.36
N LEU A 48 -6.40 4.28 10.38
CA LEU A 48 -7.21 4.09 11.59
C LEU A 48 -8.72 4.23 11.38
N ARG A 49 -9.17 4.80 10.26
CA ARG A 49 -10.60 4.96 9.95
C ARG A 49 -11.20 3.77 9.21
N VAL A 50 -10.40 2.78 8.83
CA VAL A 50 -10.93 1.59 8.17
C VAL A 50 -11.92 0.90 9.11
N ARG A 51 -13.08 0.50 8.59
CA ARG A 51 -14.10 -0.24 9.34
C ARG A 51 -14.64 -1.36 8.45
N PRO A 52 -14.91 -2.54 9.03
CA PRO A 52 -15.52 -3.63 8.28
C PRO A 52 -16.94 -3.23 7.88
N ASN A 53 -17.32 -3.54 6.66
CA ASN A 53 -18.66 -3.34 6.14
C ASN A 53 -19.25 -4.70 5.70
N ASN A 54 -20.56 -4.73 5.47
CA ASN A 54 -21.25 -5.93 4.97
C ASN A 54 -21.19 -6.06 3.44
N ASP A 55 -20.17 -5.48 2.79
CA ASP A 55 -20.04 -5.60 1.33
C ASP A 55 -19.61 -7.02 0.96
N GLN A 56 -20.57 -7.80 0.45
CA GLN A 56 -20.33 -9.18 0.01
C GLN A 56 -19.39 -9.28 -1.20
N ARG A 57 -19.16 -8.18 -1.93
CA ARG A 57 -18.25 -8.17 -3.09
C ARG A 57 -16.79 -7.99 -2.70
N ASN A 58 -16.52 -7.38 -1.55
CA ASN A 58 -15.17 -7.12 -1.07
C ASN A 58 -15.03 -7.41 0.43
N ASN A 59 -14.62 -8.63 0.74
CA ASN A 59 -14.42 -9.11 2.10
C ASN A 59 -13.01 -8.83 2.66
N ILE A 60 -12.15 -8.09 1.95
CA ILE A 60 -10.75 -7.91 2.35
C ILE A 60 -10.64 -7.21 3.71
N VAL A 61 -11.49 -6.23 3.97
CA VAL A 61 -11.51 -5.49 5.24
C VAL A 61 -12.01 -6.39 6.37
N ARG A 62 -12.99 -7.28 6.08
CA ARG A 62 -13.49 -8.27 7.03
C ARG A 62 -12.38 -9.24 7.45
N ILE A 63 -11.69 -9.84 6.47
CA ILE A 63 -10.58 -10.77 6.69
C ILE A 63 -9.43 -10.08 7.44
N PHE A 64 -9.11 -8.84 7.06
CA PHE A 64 -8.11 -8.03 7.77
C PHE A 64 -8.49 -7.86 9.24
N TRP A 65 -9.74 -7.49 9.52
CA TRP A 65 -10.24 -7.23 10.86
C TRP A 65 -10.25 -8.49 11.74
N GLU A 66 -10.76 -9.60 11.21
CA GLU A 66 -10.79 -10.91 11.88
C GLU A 66 -9.38 -11.39 12.26
N ASN A 67 -8.43 -11.28 11.33
CA ASN A 67 -7.04 -11.66 11.58
C ASN A 67 -6.34 -10.75 12.60
N LEU A 68 -6.58 -9.44 12.52
CA LEU A 68 -5.94 -8.47 13.39
C LEU A 68 -6.41 -8.60 14.85
N PHE A 69 -7.72 -8.80 15.05
CA PHE A 69 -8.32 -8.87 16.39
C PHE A 69 -8.55 -10.30 16.90
N GLY A 70 -8.25 -11.33 16.09
CA GLY A 70 -8.45 -12.73 16.45
C GLY A 70 -9.92 -13.08 16.71
N CYS A 71 -10.84 -12.47 15.94
CA CYS A 71 -12.28 -12.61 16.09
C CYS A 71 -12.95 -13.08 14.78
N SER A 72 -14.24 -13.37 14.81
CA SER A 72 -15.05 -13.77 13.65
C SER A 72 -16.34 -12.96 13.56
N PHE A 73 -16.72 -12.51 12.36
CA PHE A 73 -18.06 -11.96 12.10
C PHE A 73 -19.11 -13.07 11.88
N GLU A 74 -18.68 -14.28 11.53
CA GLU A 74 -19.56 -15.43 11.38
C GLU A 74 -19.89 -16.02 12.76
N THR A 75 -21.12 -15.82 13.20
CA THR A 75 -21.73 -16.47 14.36
C THR A 75 -22.46 -17.73 13.90
N GLY A 76 -21.79 -18.88 13.77
CA GLY A 76 -22.50 -20.04 13.22
C GLY A 76 -21.83 -21.41 13.15
N GLY A 77 -20.68 -21.64 13.78
CA GLY A 77 -20.17 -23.01 13.97
C GLY A 77 -20.74 -23.61 15.25
N LYS A 78 -21.41 -24.77 15.18
CA LYS A 78 -21.83 -25.54 16.36
C LYS A 78 -20.67 -25.58 17.35
N VAL A 79 -20.91 -25.11 18.57
CA VAL A 79 -19.99 -25.32 19.69
C VAL A 79 -19.93 -26.82 19.93
N THR A 80 -18.97 -27.49 19.31
CA THR A 80 -18.55 -28.83 19.75
C THR A 80 -17.82 -28.65 21.07
N GLU A 81 -18.25 -29.38 22.10
CA GLU A 81 -17.63 -29.38 23.43
C GLU A 81 -16.11 -29.56 23.29
N GLY A 82 -15.34 -28.51 23.63
CA GLY A 82 -13.88 -28.52 23.61
C GLY A 82 -13.20 -27.49 22.71
N GLU A 83 -13.90 -26.85 21.76
CA GLU A 83 -13.35 -25.73 20.97
C GLU A 83 -13.54 -24.39 21.68
N GLN A 84 -12.46 -23.61 21.78
CA GLN A 84 -12.51 -22.26 22.33
C GLN A 84 -13.54 -21.42 21.56
N VAL A 85 -14.49 -20.82 22.29
CA VAL A 85 -15.47 -19.89 21.72
C VAL A 85 -14.71 -18.80 20.96
N LYS A 86 -14.78 -18.81 19.62
CA LYS A 86 -14.18 -17.74 18.82
C LYS A 86 -14.84 -16.42 19.20
N LYS A 87 -14.03 -15.45 19.62
CA LYS A 87 -14.49 -14.10 19.96
C LYS A 87 -15.27 -13.53 18.77
N VAL A 88 -16.45 -12.99 19.03
CA VAL A 88 -17.25 -12.32 17.99
C VAL A 88 -16.68 -10.93 17.73
N CYS A 89 -16.49 -10.58 16.46
CA CYS A 89 -16.08 -9.23 16.08
C CYS A 89 -17.27 -8.26 16.21
N THR A 90 -17.04 -7.10 16.82
CA THR A 90 -18.03 -6.01 16.93
C THR A 90 -17.94 -5.03 15.76
N GLY A 91 -16.79 -4.97 15.09
CA GLY A 91 -16.47 -3.95 14.08
C GLY A 91 -16.09 -2.59 14.68
N GLN A 92 -16.12 -2.46 16.01
CA GLN A 92 -15.81 -1.24 16.76
C GLN A 92 -14.52 -1.35 17.57
N GLU A 93 -13.76 -2.42 17.37
CA GLU A 93 -12.44 -2.58 17.98
C GLU A 93 -11.51 -1.40 17.62
N ASP A 94 -10.59 -1.09 18.54
CA ASP A 94 -9.67 0.04 18.40
C ASP A 94 -8.35 -0.38 17.76
N LEU A 95 -8.13 0.06 16.53
CA LEU A 95 -6.90 -0.17 15.77
C LEU A 95 -5.67 0.45 16.44
N CYS A 96 -5.83 1.52 17.22
CA CYS A 96 -4.73 2.20 17.92
C CYS A 96 -4.08 1.31 18.98
N THR A 97 -4.84 0.35 19.52
CA THR A 97 -4.34 -0.58 20.55
C THR A 97 -3.51 -1.73 19.95
N THR A 98 -3.49 -1.88 18.63
CA THR A 98 -2.81 -2.98 17.94
C THR A 98 -1.42 -2.57 17.50
N ASN A 99 -0.40 -3.33 17.91
CA ASN A 99 0.95 -3.20 17.35
C ASN A 99 1.02 -4.00 16.04
N SER A 100 0.59 -3.37 14.94
CA SER A 100 0.45 -4.02 13.63
C SER A 100 1.33 -3.34 12.57
N PRO A 101 1.98 -4.11 11.67
CA PRO A 101 2.64 -3.55 10.50
C PRO A 101 1.71 -2.73 9.59
N TYR A 102 0.39 -2.86 9.75
CA TYR A 102 -0.60 -2.09 9.00
C TYR A 102 -0.58 -0.60 9.37
N THR A 103 -0.53 -0.25 10.65
CA THR A 103 -0.56 1.14 11.12
C THR A 103 0.83 1.78 11.22
N ASP A 104 1.90 0.99 11.11
CA ASP A 104 3.28 1.49 11.12
C ASP A 104 3.63 2.24 9.82
N VAL A 105 3.55 3.56 9.88
CA VAL A 105 3.92 4.46 8.78
C VAL A 105 5.34 5.03 8.91
N SER A 106 6.15 4.55 9.85
CA SER A 106 7.50 5.09 10.11
C SER A 106 8.52 4.78 9.01
N GLY A 107 8.24 3.78 8.17
CA GLY A 107 9.18 3.23 7.20
C GLY A 107 8.59 2.95 5.83
N LEU A 108 7.68 3.81 5.34
CA LEU A 108 7.00 3.61 4.05
C LEU A 108 8.00 3.53 2.90
N ARG A 109 7.94 2.43 2.14
CA ARG A 109 8.77 2.17 0.96
C ARG A 109 7.89 1.76 -0.21
N ALA A 110 7.52 0.48 -0.30
CA ALA A 110 6.61 -0.02 -1.34
C ALA A 110 5.27 0.77 -1.37
N SER A 111 4.68 1.04 -0.19
CA SER A 111 3.47 1.87 -0.08
C SER A 111 3.66 3.28 -0.64
N TYR A 112 4.87 3.86 -0.49
CA TYR A 112 5.19 5.16 -1.05
C TYR A 112 5.34 5.13 -2.58
N ASN A 113 5.82 4.02 -3.15
CA ASN A 113 5.80 3.83 -4.59
C ASN A 113 4.37 3.71 -5.14
N VAL A 114 3.45 3.06 -4.41
CA VAL A 114 2.02 3.03 -4.79
C VAL A 114 1.44 4.45 -4.78
N TYR A 115 1.74 5.24 -3.76
CA TYR A 115 1.35 6.65 -3.69
C TYR A 115 1.87 7.44 -4.90
N LYS A 116 3.17 7.32 -5.21
CA LYS A 116 3.78 7.98 -6.38
C LYS A 116 3.15 7.53 -7.70
N ALA A 117 2.83 6.25 -7.86
CA ALA A 117 2.20 5.72 -9.07
C ALA A 117 0.80 6.33 -9.30
N VAL A 118 -0.01 6.45 -8.24
CA VAL A 118 -1.34 7.08 -8.33
C VAL A 118 -1.21 8.57 -8.66
N TYR A 119 -0.25 9.27 -8.05
CA TYR A 119 0.00 10.68 -8.37
C TYR A 119 0.51 10.87 -9.80
N ALA A 120 1.42 10.02 -10.29
CA ALA A 120 1.87 10.07 -11.68
C ALA A 120 0.70 9.91 -12.66
N LEU A 121 -0.22 8.98 -12.37
CA LEU A 121 -1.45 8.83 -13.15
C LEU A 121 -2.34 10.08 -13.09
N ALA A 122 -2.50 10.67 -11.91
CA ALA A 122 -3.27 11.89 -11.73
C ALA A 122 -2.67 13.08 -12.50
N HIS A 123 -1.34 13.26 -12.45
CA HIS A 123 -0.62 14.28 -13.22
C HIS A 123 -0.76 14.04 -14.73
N ALA A 124 -0.59 12.81 -15.21
CA ALA A 124 -0.78 12.48 -16.63
C ALA A 124 -2.20 12.78 -17.12
N LEU A 125 -3.22 12.45 -16.30
CA LEU A 125 -4.61 12.78 -16.59
C LEU A 125 -4.85 14.29 -16.57
N HIS A 126 -4.23 15.01 -15.64
CA HIS A 126 -4.33 16.45 -15.54
C HIS A 126 -3.79 17.15 -16.79
N ASP A 127 -2.59 16.78 -17.25
CA ASP A 127 -1.96 17.31 -18.45
C ASP A 127 -2.80 17.02 -19.70
N LEU A 128 -3.36 15.81 -19.78
CA LEU A 128 -4.29 15.44 -20.84
C LEU A 128 -5.53 16.33 -20.86
N MET A 129 -6.06 16.66 -19.67
CA MET A 129 -7.25 17.50 -19.54
C MET A 129 -6.98 18.98 -19.84
N GLN A 130 -5.76 19.45 -19.58
CA GLN A 130 -5.29 20.81 -19.87
C GLN A 130 -4.79 21.01 -21.31
N CYS A 131 -4.72 19.95 -22.10
CA CYS A 131 -4.25 20.01 -23.47
C CYS A 131 -5.00 21.05 -24.32
N GLU A 132 -4.24 21.97 -24.93
CA GLU A 132 -4.74 22.99 -25.85
C GLU A 132 -4.77 22.46 -27.30
N LYS A 133 -5.88 22.68 -28.01
CA LYS A 133 -6.03 22.25 -29.41
C LYS A 133 -4.89 22.85 -30.26
N GLY A 134 -4.18 21.99 -31.01
CA GLY A 134 -3.05 22.40 -31.86
C GLY A 134 -1.69 22.41 -31.15
N ARG A 135 -1.65 22.11 -29.84
CA ARG A 135 -0.43 21.96 -29.04
C ARG A 135 -0.36 20.60 -28.33
N GLY A 136 -1.29 19.70 -28.67
CA GLY A 136 -1.35 18.40 -28.04
C GLY A 136 -0.21 17.50 -28.47
N PRO A 137 0.14 16.49 -27.66
CA PRO A 137 1.30 15.64 -27.93
C PRO A 137 1.00 14.48 -28.89
N LEU A 138 -0.23 14.37 -29.40
CA LEU A 138 -0.65 13.33 -30.33
C LEU A 138 -0.46 13.78 -31.79
N ILE A 139 -0.73 12.86 -32.74
CA ILE A 139 -0.61 13.08 -34.19
C ILE A 139 -1.31 14.38 -34.60
N GLY A 140 -0.62 15.22 -35.36
CA GLY A 140 -1.16 16.50 -35.84
C GLY A 140 -1.35 17.55 -34.74
N ASN A 141 -0.56 17.47 -33.68
CA ASN A 141 -0.66 18.29 -32.47
C ASN A 141 -2.05 18.27 -31.82
N SER A 142 -2.71 17.11 -31.88
CA SER A 142 -4.07 16.92 -31.38
C SER A 142 -4.08 16.52 -29.90
N CYS A 143 -5.19 16.84 -29.24
CA CYS A 143 -5.47 16.41 -27.87
C CYS A 143 -6.29 15.13 -27.87
N ALA A 144 -6.18 14.33 -26.81
CA ALA A 144 -7.04 13.17 -26.62
C ALA A 144 -8.50 13.60 -26.42
N ASP A 145 -9.43 12.79 -26.90
CA ASP A 145 -10.84 12.95 -26.58
C ASP A 145 -11.07 12.54 -25.12
N LYS A 146 -11.60 13.48 -24.33
CA LYS A 146 -11.87 13.32 -22.90
C LYS A 146 -12.96 12.28 -22.61
N THR A 147 -13.88 12.06 -23.57
CA THR A 147 -15.00 11.13 -23.42
C THR A 147 -14.68 9.72 -23.92
N ASN A 148 -13.69 9.59 -24.81
CA ASN A 148 -13.31 8.32 -25.43
C ASN A 148 -11.79 8.10 -25.37
N LEU A 149 -11.25 8.19 -24.15
CA LEU A 149 -9.84 7.99 -23.89
C LEU A 149 -9.40 6.56 -24.24
N LYS A 150 -8.33 6.43 -25.02
CA LYS A 150 -7.65 5.14 -25.23
C LYS A 150 -6.47 4.99 -24.27
N PRO A 151 -6.24 3.81 -23.65
CA PRO A 151 -5.15 3.62 -22.69
C PRO A 151 -3.77 4.05 -23.21
N TRP A 152 -3.46 3.80 -24.48
CA TRP A 152 -2.18 4.18 -25.09
C TRP A 152 -1.98 5.70 -25.14
N GLN A 153 -3.05 6.50 -25.24
CA GLN A 153 -2.96 7.96 -25.21
C GLN A 153 -2.48 8.42 -23.85
N LEU A 154 -3.00 7.82 -22.78
CA LEU A 154 -2.57 8.13 -21.41
C LEU A 154 -1.13 7.71 -21.14
N VAL A 155 -0.66 6.60 -21.72
CA VAL A 155 0.75 6.19 -21.65
C VAL A 155 1.68 7.28 -22.19
N HIS A 156 1.27 7.99 -23.25
CA HIS A 156 2.07 9.08 -23.78
C HIS A 156 2.25 10.24 -22.79
N TYR A 157 1.21 10.57 -22.02
CA TYR A 157 1.30 11.58 -20.95
C TYR A 157 2.11 11.04 -19.76
N LEU A 158 1.88 9.79 -19.35
CA LEU A 158 2.63 9.13 -18.28
C LEU A 158 4.16 9.14 -18.51
N GLN A 159 4.60 8.95 -19.76
CA GLN A 159 6.02 8.99 -20.13
C GLN A 159 6.66 10.37 -19.97
N LYS A 160 5.85 11.43 -19.85
CA LYS A 160 6.29 12.83 -19.77
C LYS A 160 5.94 13.49 -18.45
N VAL A 161 5.36 12.74 -17.51
CA VAL A 161 5.05 13.22 -16.17
C VAL A 161 6.33 13.76 -15.54
N ASN A 162 6.21 14.94 -14.97
CA ASN A 162 7.30 15.64 -14.31
C ASN A 162 6.69 16.44 -13.15
N PHE A 163 6.85 15.92 -11.95
CA PHE A 163 6.43 16.63 -10.74
C PHE A 163 7.34 16.32 -9.57
N THR A 164 7.21 17.14 -8.52
CA THR A 164 7.88 16.91 -7.25
C THR A 164 6.84 16.57 -6.21
N THR A 165 7.02 15.46 -5.49
CA THR A 165 6.12 15.08 -4.41
C THR A 165 6.23 16.07 -3.25
N GLY A 166 5.24 16.07 -2.34
CA GLY A 166 5.32 16.87 -1.11
C GLY A 166 6.50 16.52 -0.20
N PHE A 167 7.16 15.37 -0.41
CA PHE A 167 8.37 14.96 0.31
C PHE A 167 9.67 15.33 -0.42
N GLY A 168 9.59 15.94 -1.61
CA GLY A 168 10.75 16.38 -2.39
C GLY A 168 11.33 15.33 -3.35
N ASP A 169 10.63 14.21 -3.59
CA ASP A 169 11.02 13.26 -4.64
C ASP A 169 10.60 13.80 -6.00
N HIS A 170 11.52 13.79 -6.97
CA HIS A 170 11.19 14.06 -8.37
C HIS A 170 10.68 12.78 -9.04
N VAL A 171 9.55 12.87 -9.75
CA VAL A 171 8.86 11.77 -10.42
C VAL A 171 8.53 12.15 -11.85
#